data_AF-A0A164JUY6-F1
#
_entry.id   AF-A0A164JUY6-F1
#
_cell.length_a   1.000
_cell.length_b   1.000
_cell.length_c   1.000
_cell.angle_alpha   90.00
_cell.angle_beta   90.00
_cell.angle_gamma   90.00
#
_symmetry.space_group_name_H-M   'P 1'
#
loop_
_entity.id
_entity.type
_entity.pdbx_description
1 polymer ?
#
loop_
_entity_poly.entity_id
_entity_poly.type
_entity_poly.pdbx_seq_one_letter_code
_entity_poly.pdbx_strand_id
1 'polypeptide(L)'
;MRRTVIAVSATIIALSISACASATDSTPAVAAPRYSPDEQAALTSLHGACREDDDKLYAEAKKANELMIDSGVRDETTLSVLQHLRQSIPQDSPVMGCSEVLATYVTVRAHGGG
;
A
#
# COMPACT_ATOMS: atom_id res chain seq x y z
N MET A 1 -12.03 -23.56 41.13
CA MET A 1 -13.48 -23.57 41.40
C MET A 1 -14.06 -22.20 41.07
N ARG A 2 -15.22 -22.16 40.40
CA ARG A 2 -16.11 -21.00 40.10
C ARG A 2 -15.58 -20.02 39.03
N ARG A 3 -16.08 -20.05 37.77
CA ARG A 3 -17.36 -19.49 37.24
C ARG A 3 -17.53 -18.02 37.67
N THR A 4 -17.72 -17.04 36.78
CA THR A 4 -19.04 -16.79 36.14
C THR A 4 -18.91 -15.78 34.98
N VAL A 5 -19.61 -16.09 33.88
CA VAL A 5 -19.90 -15.24 32.71
C VAL A 5 -21.05 -14.29 33.05
N ILE A 6 -20.99 -13.02 32.67
CA ILE A 6 -22.20 -12.19 32.49
C ILE A 6 -22.07 -11.40 31.20
N ALA A 7 -22.91 -11.77 30.24
CA ALA A 7 -23.21 -11.07 29.01
C ALA A 7 -24.06 -9.83 29.30
N VAL A 8 -23.83 -8.73 28.58
CA VAL A 8 -24.76 -7.62 28.51
C VAL A 8 -25.26 -7.52 27.08
N SER A 9 -26.48 -8.01 26.91
CA SER A 9 -27.34 -7.91 25.75
C SER A 9 -27.89 -6.50 25.61
N ALA A 10 -27.92 -5.95 24.39
CA ALA A 10 -28.75 -4.79 24.09
C ALA A 10 -29.35 -4.91 22.67
N THR A 11 -30.54 -5.51 22.68
CA THR A 11 -31.74 -5.18 21.88
C THR A 11 -31.64 -5.08 20.36
N ILE A 12 -32.10 -6.18 19.75
CA ILE A 12 -32.60 -6.32 18.39
C ILE A 12 -33.89 -5.50 18.25
N ILE A 13 -33.91 -4.51 17.35
CA ILE A 13 -35.16 -3.96 16.82
C ILE A 13 -35.48 -4.73 15.54
N ALA A 14 -36.39 -5.69 15.67
CA ALA A 14 -37.01 -6.38 14.55
C ALA A 14 -38.08 -5.46 13.93
N LEU A 15 -37.79 -4.89 12.76
CA LEU A 15 -38.83 -4.43 11.85
C LEU A 15 -39.21 -5.59 10.92
N SER A 16 -40.36 -6.19 11.23
CA SER A 16 -41.03 -7.19 10.41
C SER A 16 -41.54 -6.55 9.12
N ILE A 17 -40.75 -6.63 8.05
CA ILE A 17 -41.27 -6.50 6.67
C ILE A 17 -41.44 -7.92 6.14
N SER A 18 -42.68 -8.40 6.15
CA SER A 18 -43.08 -9.60 5.44
C SER A 18 -43.14 -9.25 3.95
N ALA A 19 -42.01 -9.44 3.27
CA ALA A 19 -41.93 -9.58 1.82
C ALA A 19 -40.99 -10.74 1.54
N CYS A 20 -41.57 -11.80 0.96
CA CYS A 20 -40.86 -12.97 0.48
C CYS A 20 -39.92 -12.52 -0.65
N ALA A 21 -38.65 -12.31 -0.34
CA ALA A 21 -37.59 -12.16 -1.32
C ALA A 21 -36.36 -12.80 -0.71
N SER A 22 -35.84 -13.83 -1.37
CA SER A 22 -34.62 -14.55 -1.00
C SER A 22 -33.55 -13.54 -0.60
N ALA A 23 -33.23 -13.49 0.69
CA ALA A 23 -32.13 -12.68 1.19
C ALA A 23 -30.85 -13.34 0.68
N THR A 24 -30.41 -12.91 -0.50
CA THR A 24 -29.03 -13.10 -0.93
C THR A 24 -28.21 -12.33 0.07
N ASP A 25 -27.62 -13.06 1.01
CA ASP A 25 -26.61 -12.61 1.96
C ASP A 25 -25.47 -11.98 1.17
N SER A 26 -25.66 -10.70 0.84
CA SER A 26 -24.71 -9.90 0.10
C SER A 26 -23.82 -9.27 1.15
N THR A 27 -23.05 -10.10 1.84
CA THR A 27 -21.83 -9.63 2.50
C THR A 27 -21.05 -8.90 1.41
N PRO A 28 -20.86 -7.56 1.49
CA PRO A 28 -20.07 -6.88 0.47
C PRO A 28 -18.70 -7.53 0.49
N ALA A 29 -18.30 -8.11 -0.64
CA ALA A 29 -16.95 -8.61 -0.80
C ALA A 29 -16.02 -7.43 -0.53
N VAL A 30 -15.35 -7.46 0.63
CA VAL A 30 -14.33 -6.47 0.95
C VAL A 30 -13.27 -6.67 -0.12
N ALA A 31 -13.16 -5.71 -1.04
CA ALA A 31 -12.12 -5.73 -2.04
C ALA A 31 -10.78 -5.92 -1.32
N ALA A 32 -9.97 -6.87 -1.79
CA ALA A 32 -8.65 -7.07 -1.22
C ALA A 32 -7.90 -5.73 -1.24
N PRO A 33 -7.20 -5.37 -0.16
CA PRO A 33 -6.43 -4.14 -0.13
C PRO A 33 -5.45 -4.13 -1.30
N ARG A 34 -5.38 -2.99 -2.00
CA ARG A 34 -4.56 -2.81 -3.21
C ARG A 34 -3.06 -2.96 -2.92
N TYR A 35 -2.66 -2.65 -1.70
CA TYR A 35 -1.29 -2.69 -1.19
C TYR A 35 -1.25 -3.46 0.13
N SER A 36 -0.10 -4.07 0.43
CA SER A 36 0.18 -4.50 1.80
C SER A 36 0.23 -3.30 2.75
N PRO A 37 0.03 -3.50 4.07
CA PRO A 37 0.13 -2.41 5.05
C PRO A 37 1.46 -1.65 4.99
N ASP A 38 2.57 -2.36 4.76
CA ASP A 38 3.91 -1.75 4.70
C ASP A 38 4.11 -0.92 3.42
N GLU A 39 3.61 -1.42 2.28
CA GLU A 39 3.60 -0.66 1.02
C GLU A 39 2.74 0.60 1.15
N GLN A 40 1.55 0.51 1.76
CA GLN A 40 0.70 1.68 2.00
C GLN A 40 1.39 2.70 2.91
N ALA A 41 2.09 2.24 3.96
CA ALA A 41 2.84 3.13 4.85
C ALA A 41 3.99 3.85 4.12
N ALA A 42 4.72 3.13 3.26
CA ALA A 42 5.78 3.70 2.44
C ALA A 42 5.23 4.74 1.45
N LEU A 43 4.13 4.44 0.76
CA LEU A 43 3.45 5.38 -0.15
C LEU A 43 2.96 6.62 0.58
N THR A 44 2.33 6.44 1.74
CA THR A 44 1.86 7.56 2.59
C THR A 44 3.02 8.45 3.04
N SER A 45 4.20 7.89 3.30
CA SER A 45 5.37 8.68 3.71
C SER A 45 5.90 9.61 2.61
N LEU A 46 5.54 9.35 1.36
CA LEU A 46 5.90 10.12 0.17
C LEU A 46 4.89 11.24 -0.12
N HIS A 47 3.73 11.24 0.55
CA HIS A 47 2.73 12.30 0.40
C HIS A 47 3.30 13.66 0.79
N GLY A 48 3.03 14.67 -0.03
CA GLY A 48 3.56 16.02 0.17
C GLY A 48 5.02 16.20 -0.23
N ALA A 49 5.75 15.12 -0.55
CA ALA A 49 7.06 15.17 -1.19
C ALA A 49 6.98 14.85 -2.69
N CYS A 50 6.09 13.92 -3.06
CA CYS A 50 5.87 13.49 -4.43
C CYS A 50 4.59 14.08 -5.03
N ARG A 51 4.64 14.39 -6.33
CA ARG A 51 3.48 14.86 -7.11
C ARG A 51 2.55 13.72 -7.52
N GLU A 52 3.13 12.56 -7.78
CA GLU A 52 2.42 11.36 -8.19
C GLU A 52 1.56 10.80 -7.06
N ASP A 53 0.44 10.17 -7.43
CA ASP A 53 -0.40 9.43 -6.50
C ASP A 53 0.18 8.05 -6.15
N ASP A 54 -0.44 7.39 -5.17
CA ASP A 54 -0.02 6.07 -4.67
C ASP A 54 0.06 5.04 -5.80
N ASP A 55 -0.92 5.04 -6.69
CA ASP A 55 -1.00 4.11 -7.83
C ASP A 55 0.17 4.26 -8.78
N LYS A 56 0.48 5.50 -9.15
CA LYS A 56 1.61 5.78 -10.05
C LYS A 56 2.95 5.53 -9.37
N LEU A 57 3.11 5.93 -8.10
CA LEU A 57 4.35 5.66 -7.34
C LEU A 57 4.60 4.16 -7.19
N TYR A 58 3.56 3.39 -6.88
CA TYR A 58 3.67 1.95 -6.75
C TYR A 58 4.03 1.28 -8.08
N ALA A 59 3.37 1.69 -9.18
CA ALA A 59 3.65 1.16 -10.51
C ALA A 59 5.09 1.43 -10.96
N GLU A 60 5.59 2.65 -10.75
CA GLU A 60 6.97 3.01 -11.09
C GLU A 60 7.98 2.30 -10.18
N ALA A 61 7.70 2.16 -8.88
CA ALA A 61 8.56 1.41 -7.97
C ALA A 61 8.63 -0.09 -8.33
N LYS A 62 7.50 -0.67 -8.72
CA LYS A 62 7.45 -2.06 -9.19
C LYS A 62 8.25 -2.23 -10.47
N LYS A 63 8.06 -1.35 -11.45
CA LYS A 63 8.83 -1.34 -12.70
C LYS A 63 10.33 -1.16 -12.45
N ALA A 64 10.70 -0.27 -11.53
CA ALA A 64 12.07 -0.07 -11.10
C ALA A 64 12.69 -1.35 -10.52
N ASN A 65 11.96 -2.05 -9.64
CA ASN A 65 12.39 -3.34 -9.09
C ASN A 65 12.58 -4.40 -10.20
N GLU A 66 11.63 -4.50 -11.14
CA GLU A 66 11.74 -5.43 -12.28
C GLU A 66 12.98 -5.14 -13.13
N LEU A 67 13.28 -3.87 -13.44
CA LEU A 67 14.47 -3.47 -14.18
C LEU A 67 15.77 -3.80 -13.44
N MET A 68 15.79 -3.63 -12.11
CA MET A 68 16.95 -3.99 -11.29
C MET A 68 17.19 -5.51 -11.28
N ILE A 69 16.12 -6.30 -11.19
CA ILE A 69 16.19 -7.76 -11.28
C ILE A 69 16.75 -8.20 -12.63
N ASP A 70 16.28 -7.60 -13.73
CA ASP A 70 16.78 -7.88 -15.08
C ASP A 70 18.26 -7.50 -15.25
N SER A 71 18.74 -6.53 -14.46
CA SER A 71 20.14 -6.11 -14.41
C SER A 71 20.99 -6.92 -13.42
N GLY A 72 20.42 -7.92 -12.75
CA GLY A 72 21.12 -8.81 -11.81
C GLY A 72 21.08 -8.36 -10.34
N VAL A 73 20.45 -7.24 -10.03
CA VAL A 73 20.23 -6.74 -8.65
C VAL A 73 18.94 -7.33 -8.10
N ARG A 74 19.03 -8.26 -7.15
CA ARG A 74 17.90 -9.09 -6.67
C ARG A 74 17.64 -8.99 -5.17
N ASP A 75 18.36 -8.13 -4.47
CA ASP A 75 18.22 -7.83 -3.05
C ASP A 75 17.14 -6.77 -2.77
N GLU A 76 16.52 -6.22 -3.81
CA GLU A 76 15.48 -5.21 -3.73
C GLU A 76 14.06 -5.81 -3.89
N THR A 77 13.09 -5.07 -3.36
CA THR A 77 11.65 -5.33 -3.45
C THR A 77 10.94 -4.02 -3.80
N THR A 78 9.69 -4.07 -4.24
CA THR A 78 8.89 -2.85 -4.44
C THR A 78 8.85 -1.97 -3.18
N LEU A 79 8.76 -2.59 -1.99
CA LEU A 79 8.77 -1.88 -0.71
C LEU A 79 10.10 -1.16 -0.46
N SER A 80 11.23 -1.85 -0.61
CA SER A 80 12.55 -1.24 -0.38
C SER A 80 12.85 -0.13 -1.40
N VAL A 81 12.40 -0.27 -2.64
CA VAL A 81 12.47 0.80 -3.65
C VAL A 81 11.71 2.05 -3.21
N LEU A 82 10.47 1.90 -2.70
CA LEU A 82 9.70 3.03 -2.17
C LEU A 82 10.38 3.68 -0.96
N GLN A 83 10.99 2.87 -0.09
CA GLN A 83 11.74 3.37 1.07
C GLN A 83 13.00 4.14 0.65
N HIS A 84 13.73 3.66 -0.36
CA HIS A 84 14.90 4.34 -0.91
C HIS A 84 14.53 5.65 -1.60
N LEU A 85 13.42 5.69 -2.33
CA LEU A 85 12.87 6.93 -2.86
C LEU A 85 12.64 7.96 -1.74
N ARG A 86 12.01 7.54 -0.63
CA ARG A 86 11.74 8.45 0.49
C ARG A 86 13.03 9.00 1.12
N GLN A 87 14.04 8.16 1.26
CA GLN A 87 15.35 8.53 1.80
C GLN A 87 16.14 9.47 0.87
N SER A 88 15.87 9.39 -0.44
CA SER A 88 16.53 10.22 -1.45
C SER A 88 15.95 11.64 -1.55
N ILE A 89 14.78 11.89 -0.95
CA ILE A 89 14.12 13.20 -0.99
C ILE A 89 14.41 13.95 0.33
N PRO A 90 15.11 15.10 0.28
CA PRO A 90 15.31 15.94 1.46
C PRO A 90 13.97 16.40 2.04
N GLN A 91 13.84 16.44 3.37
CA GLN A 91 12.59 16.78 4.08
C GLN A 91 12.01 18.14 3.69
N ASP A 92 12.87 19.11 3.39
CA ASP A 92 12.49 20.48 3.02
C ASP A 92 12.41 20.71 1.50
N SER A 93 12.41 19.62 0.71
CA SER A 93 12.32 19.74 -0.74
C SER A 93 10.93 20.20 -1.17
N PRO A 94 10.83 21.03 -2.22
CA PRO A 94 9.54 21.26 -2.86
C PRO A 94 8.99 19.95 -3.43
N VAL A 95 7.66 19.86 -3.54
CA VAL A 95 6.97 18.74 -4.19
C VAL A 95 7.56 18.50 -5.59
N MET A 96 8.03 17.29 -5.86
CA MET A 96 8.75 16.95 -7.08
C MET A 96 8.19 15.73 -7.81
N GLY A 97 8.67 15.50 -9.04
CA GLY A 97 8.39 14.28 -9.80
C GLY A 97 9.23 13.13 -9.25
N CYS A 98 8.61 12.28 -8.44
CA CYS A 98 9.31 11.17 -7.80
C CYS A 98 9.56 10.00 -8.76
N SER A 99 8.81 9.92 -9.86
CA SER A 99 9.08 8.98 -10.94
C SER A 99 10.47 9.20 -11.58
N GLU A 100 10.90 10.46 -11.72
CA GLU A 100 12.23 10.81 -12.26
C GLU A 100 13.36 10.49 -11.27
N VAL A 101 13.11 10.67 -9.97
CA VAL A 101 14.04 10.27 -8.90
C VAL A 101 14.21 8.74 -8.89
N LEU A 102 13.12 7.98 -9.03
CA LEU A 102 13.17 6.53 -9.17
C LEU A 102 13.98 6.07 -10.38
N ALA A 103 13.78 6.69 -11.56
CA ALA A 103 14.56 6.36 -12.75
C ALA A 103 16.06 6.59 -12.54
N THR A 104 16.42 7.66 -11.83
CA THR A 104 17.81 7.96 -11.47
C THR A 104 18.36 6.92 -10.50
N TYR A 105 17.59 6.56 -9.46
CA TYR A 105 17.97 5.53 -8.50
C TYR A 105 18.24 4.17 -9.18
N VAL A 106 17.36 3.72 -10.07
CA VAL A 106 17.55 2.47 -10.83
C VAL A 106 18.84 2.52 -11.64
N THR A 107 19.10 3.63 -12.34
CA THR A 107 20.31 3.80 -13.16
C THR A 107 21.57 3.66 -12.31
N VAL A 108 21.62 4.33 -11.15
CA VAL A 108 22.77 4.25 -10.23
C VAL A 108 22.91 2.86 -9.64
N ARG A 109 21.80 2.20 -9.25
CA ARG A 109 21.85 0.89 -8.60
C ARG A 109 22.20 -0.23 -9.58
N ALA A 110 21.66 -0.20 -10.79
CA ALA A 110 21.91 -1.19 -11.83
C ALA A 110 23.32 -1.08 -12.44
N HIS A 111 23.91 0.13 -12.49
CA HIS A 111 25.19 0.35 -13.16
C HIS A 111 26.35 0.80 -12.25
N GLY A 112 26.07 1.25 -11.02
CA GLY A 112 27.07 1.78 -10.09
C GLY A 112 27.62 0.78 -9.07
N GLY A 113 27.11 -0.45 -9.04
CA GLY A 113 27.50 -1.51 -8.10
C GLY A 113 28.48 -2.54 -8.66
N GLY A 114 29.40 -2.12 -9.53
CA GLY A 114 30.46 -2.96 -10.10
C GLY A 114 31.73 -3.01 -9.26
#